data_AF-A0A2X3JYB0-F1
#
_entry.id   AF-A0A2X3JYB0-F1
#
_cell.length_a   1.000
_cell.length_b   1.000
_cell.length_c   1.000
_cell.angle_alpha   90.00
_cell.angle_beta   90.00
_cell.angle_gamma   90.00
#
_symmetry.space_group_name_H-M   'P 1'
#
loop_
_entity.id
_entity.type
_entity.pdbx_description
1 polymer ?
#
loop_
_entity_poly.entity_id
_entity_poly.type
_entity_poly.pdbx_seq_one_letter_code
_entity_poly.pdbx_strand_id
1 'polypeptide(L)'
;MKIKNLLAGMVLLGMSTFAGNIWAADWGPCQTSNGVAHEYSFDFVQTIQVPSENKAGKILTQPFALGTKYSAYCECPDPIPDNGVVTYFKGVTLLPEPGTVDGYYKFNNYIDILTKIYVYTQLDIPVPFYRSKQWHGTERMYALYC
;
A
#
# COMPACT_ATOMS: atom_id res chain seq x y z
N MET A 1 20.00 43.86 21.45
CA MET A 1 19.02 43.69 20.34
C MET A 1 19.62 42.73 19.34
N LYS A 2 18.80 41.83 18.77
CA LYS A 2 19.11 40.69 17.87
C LYS A 2 19.27 39.34 18.60
N ILE A 3 18.71 38.20 18.16
CA ILE A 3 17.72 37.81 17.13
C ILE A 3 17.14 36.48 17.67
N LYS A 4 15.81 36.28 17.60
CA LYS A 4 15.14 35.02 17.92
C LYS A 4 15.28 34.08 16.72
N ASN A 5 15.94 32.94 16.86
CA ASN A 5 15.96 31.92 15.81
C ASN A 5 14.89 30.86 16.10
N LEU A 6 13.80 30.94 15.32
CA LEU A 6 12.85 29.86 15.09
C LEU A 6 13.61 28.60 14.64
N LEU A 7 13.55 27.53 15.42
CA LEU A 7 13.84 26.18 14.92
C LEU A 7 12.57 25.69 14.22
N ALA A 8 12.52 25.91 12.91
CA ALA A 8 11.62 25.19 12.02
C ALA A 8 12.05 23.72 12.01
N GLY A 9 11.30 22.87 12.71
CA GLY A 9 11.45 21.42 12.60
C GLY A 9 11.06 20.99 11.18
N MET A 10 12.06 20.73 10.34
CA MET A 10 11.88 20.11 9.04
C MET A 10 11.27 18.71 9.25
N VAL A 11 10.00 18.56 8.92
CA VAL A 11 9.40 17.25 8.66
C VAL A 11 10.09 16.73 7.40
N LEU A 12 11.02 15.79 7.58
CA LEU A 12 11.55 14.96 6.51
C LEU A 12 10.41 14.07 6.01
N LEU A 13 9.66 14.57 5.02
CA LEU A 13 8.86 13.71 4.15
C LEU A 13 9.85 12.79 3.43
N GLY A 14 9.90 11.53 3.86
CA GLY A 14 10.72 10.49 3.26
C GLY A 14 10.29 10.28 1.82
N MET A 15 10.95 10.96 0.89
CA MET A 15 10.96 10.55 -0.51
C MET A 15 11.69 9.21 -0.55
N SER A 16 10.93 8.11 -0.53
CA SER A 16 11.47 6.78 -0.74
C SER A 16 11.89 6.67 -2.21
N THR A 17 13.11 7.10 -2.52
CA THR A 17 13.76 6.74 -3.77
C THR A 17 13.95 5.23 -3.76
N PHE A 18 13.31 4.54 -4.71
CA PHE A 18 13.49 3.11 -4.93
C PHE A 18 14.97 2.84 -5.27
N ALA A 19 15.78 2.49 -4.28
CA ALA A 19 17.13 2.01 -4.52
C ALA A 19 17.04 0.56 -5.03
N GLY A 20 17.15 0.39 -6.34
CA GLY A 20 17.12 -0.91 -7.02
C GLY A 20 18.38 -1.73 -6.79
N ASN A 21 18.21 -3.06 -6.72
CA ASN A 21 19.31 -4.00 -6.79
C ASN A 21 19.85 -4.02 -8.23
N ILE A 22 21.18 -3.99 -8.35
CA ILE A 22 21.96 -3.73 -9.59
C ILE A 22 21.98 -4.91 -10.59
N TRP A 23 20.96 -5.76 -10.61
CA TRP A 23 20.93 -6.96 -11.45
C TRP A 23 19.53 -7.23 -12.03
N ALA A 24 19.10 -6.32 -12.91
CA ALA A 24 18.15 -6.49 -14.02
C ALA A 24 17.99 -5.11 -14.68
N ALA A 25 18.91 -4.72 -15.55
CA ALA A 25 19.13 -3.31 -15.92
C ALA A 25 18.03 -2.65 -16.76
N ASP A 26 17.01 -3.39 -17.21
CA ASP A 26 16.05 -2.83 -18.16
C ASP A 26 14.58 -2.77 -17.67
N TRP A 27 14.25 -3.35 -16.51
CA TRP A 27 12.88 -3.28 -15.94
C TRP A 27 12.89 -2.50 -14.62
N GLY A 28 11.97 -1.56 -14.46
CA GLY A 28 11.95 -0.62 -13.34
C GLY A 28 10.60 -0.46 -12.65
N PRO A 29 10.50 0.49 -11.71
CA PRO A 29 9.30 0.70 -10.89
C PRO A 29 8.10 1.19 -11.69
N CYS A 30 6.92 0.97 -11.13
CA CYS A 30 5.67 1.54 -11.63
C CYS A 30 5.31 2.81 -10.87
N GLN A 31 4.80 3.81 -11.58
CA GLN A 31 4.37 5.09 -11.02
C GLN A 31 3.12 5.63 -11.74
N THR A 32 2.37 6.47 -11.06
CA THR A 32 1.27 7.24 -11.66
C THR A 32 1.80 8.30 -12.62
N SER A 33 0.94 8.83 -13.49
CA SER A 33 1.33 9.84 -14.50
C SER A 33 2.00 11.09 -13.91
N ASN A 34 1.70 11.44 -12.67
CA ASN A 34 2.25 12.58 -11.95
C ASN A 34 3.29 12.18 -10.88
N GLY A 35 3.63 10.90 -10.75
CA GLY A 35 4.53 10.39 -9.71
C GLY A 35 3.96 10.43 -8.29
N VAL A 36 2.70 10.81 -8.11
CA VAL A 36 2.02 10.90 -6.81
C VAL A 36 1.14 9.67 -6.60
N ALA A 37 1.28 9.01 -5.46
CA ALA A 37 0.46 7.84 -5.14
C ALA A 37 -1.03 8.19 -5.15
N HIS A 38 -1.85 7.29 -5.70
CA HIS A 38 -3.30 7.41 -5.60
C HIS A 38 -3.75 7.10 -4.17
N GLU A 39 -4.35 8.07 -3.50
CA GLU A 39 -4.82 7.92 -2.13
C GLU A 39 -6.25 7.37 -2.10
N TYR A 40 -6.43 6.29 -1.35
CA TYR A 40 -7.75 5.75 -1.06
C TYR A 40 -8.16 6.14 0.36
N SER A 41 -9.24 6.91 0.47
CA SER A 41 -9.85 7.27 1.76
C SER A 41 -11.11 6.45 2.01
N PHE A 42 -11.31 6.01 3.25
CA PHE A 42 -12.54 5.41 3.70
C PHE A 42 -12.81 5.77 5.16
N ASP A 43 -14.09 5.87 5.49
CA ASP A 43 -14.56 6.06 6.85
C ASP A 43 -15.18 4.76 7.35
N PHE A 44 -14.93 4.43 8.62
CA PHE A 44 -15.46 3.23 9.27
C PHE A 44 -16.05 3.58 10.62
N VAL A 45 -17.30 3.14 10.83
CA VAL A 45 -18.00 3.27 12.11
C VAL A 45 -18.42 1.88 12.57
N GLN A 46 -17.94 1.47 13.74
CA GLN A 46 -18.28 0.18 14.36
C GLN A 46 -18.84 0.39 15.75
N THR A 47 -20.01 -0.18 15.99
CA THR A 47 -20.65 -0.15 17.31
C THR A 47 -20.63 -1.53 17.92
N ILE A 48 -20.08 -1.65 19.14
CA ILE A 48 -20.18 -2.87 19.94
C ILE A 48 -21.50 -2.82 20.72
N GLN A 49 -22.49 -3.60 20.27
CA GLN A 49 -23.85 -3.56 20.82
C GLN A 49 -23.94 -4.10 22.25
N VAL A 50 -23.12 -5.09 22.58
CA VAL A 50 -23.13 -5.74 23.90
C VAL A 50 -21.90 -5.26 24.69
N PRO A 51 -22.07 -4.51 25.80
CA PRO A 51 -20.95 -3.93 26.53
C PRO A 51 -19.89 -4.93 27.00
N SER A 52 -20.29 -6.16 27.35
CA SER A 52 -19.36 -7.22 27.77
C SER A 52 -18.46 -7.74 26.64
N GLU A 53 -18.76 -7.40 25.38
CA GLU A 53 -17.89 -7.72 24.24
C GLU A 53 -16.81 -6.68 24.00
N ASN A 54 -16.85 -5.52 24.66
CA ASN A 54 -15.78 -4.54 24.66
C ASN A 54 -14.64 -5.03 25.57
N LYS A 55 -13.86 -5.98 25.06
CA LYS A 55 -12.75 -6.61 25.77
C LYS A 55 -11.55 -6.79 24.85
N ALA A 56 -10.37 -6.83 25.46
CA ALA A 56 -9.13 -7.12 24.75
C ALA A 56 -9.23 -8.44 23.98
N GLY A 57 -8.68 -8.45 22.76
CA GLY A 57 -8.72 -9.61 21.86
C GLY A 57 -10.02 -9.79 21.07
N LYS A 58 -11.03 -8.91 21.23
CA LYS A 58 -12.18 -8.90 20.30
C LYS A 58 -11.69 -8.49 18.91
N ILE A 59 -11.90 -9.35 17.92
CA ILE A 59 -11.58 -9.08 16.51
C ILE A 59 -12.85 -8.59 15.81
N LEU A 60 -12.69 -7.52 15.02
CA LEU A 60 -13.72 -6.97 14.14
C LEU A 60 -13.15 -6.98 12.72
N THR A 61 -13.89 -7.58 11.79
CA THR A 61 -13.48 -7.69 10.38
C THR A 61 -14.48 -6.93 9.53
N GLN A 62 -13.99 -5.98 8.74
CA GLN A 62 -14.81 -5.20 7.83
C GLN A 62 -14.24 -5.26 6.40
N PRO A 63 -14.97 -5.82 5.42
CA PRO A 63 -14.61 -5.67 4.01
C PRO A 63 -15.03 -4.29 3.51
N PHE A 64 -14.23 -3.70 2.62
CA PHE A 64 -14.54 -2.43 1.96
C PHE A 64 -14.09 -2.48 0.49
N ALA A 65 -14.86 -1.82 -0.38
CA ALA A 65 -14.57 -1.70 -1.80
C ALA A 65 -14.55 -0.21 -2.18
N LEU A 66 -13.38 0.30 -2.56
CA LEU A 66 -13.13 1.73 -2.70
C LEU A 66 -13.57 2.29 -4.07
N GLY A 67 -13.99 1.41 -4.99
CA GLY A 67 -14.65 1.73 -6.27
C GLY A 67 -13.83 2.52 -7.30
N THR A 68 -12.75 3.17 -6.88
CA THR A 68 -11.94 4.05 -7.72
C THR A 68 -10.79 3.30 -8.35
N LYS A 69 -10.48 3.69 -9.59
CA LYS A 69 -9.38 3.15 -10.39
C LYS A 69 -8.37 4.26 -10.62
N TYR A 70 -7.10 3.91 -10.67
CA TYR A 70 -6.02 4.80 -11.09
C TYR A 70 -5.28 4.19 -12.27
N SER A 71 -4.54 5.03 -12.98
CA SER A 71 -3.64 4.61 -14.06
C SER A 71 -2.19 4.78 -13.62
N ALA A 72 -1.37 3.80 -13.97
CA ALA A 72 0.07 3.80 -13.74
C ALA A 72 0.80 3.36 -15.01
N TYR A 73 2.10 3.63 -15.07
CA TYR A 73 3.02 3.12 -16.08
C TYR A 73 4.26 2.58 -15.38
N CYS A 74 4.93 1.61 -15.99
CA CYS A 74 6.15 1.01 -15.46
C CYS A 74 7.33 1.30 -16.39
N GLU A 75 8.52 1.46 -15.81
CA GLU A 75 9.76 1.54 -16.59
C GLU A 75 10.07 0.18 -17.23
N CYS A 76 10.22 0.16 -18.55
CA CYS A 76 10.39 -1.06 -19.33
C CYS A 76 11.49 -0.88 -20.39
N PRO A 77 12.16 -1.97 -20.83
CA PRO A 77 13.20 -1.94 -21.86
C PRO A 77 12.62 -1.50 -23.20
N ASP A 78 11.45 -2.05 -23.49
CA ASP A 78 10.72 -1.88 -24.73
C ASP A 78 9.32 -1.34 -24.42
N PRO A 79 8.82 -0.36 -25.20
CA PRO A 79 7.49 0.21 -25.01
C PRO A 79 6.36 -0.76 -25.39
N ILE A 80 6.68 -1.88 -26.05
CA ILE A 80 5.76 -2.97 -26.37
C ILE A 80 6.56 -4.27 -26.23
N PRO A 81 6.55 -4.93 -25.06
CA PRO A 81 7.26 -6.18 -24.88
C PRO A 81 6.56 -7.30 -25.66
N ASP A 82 7.35 -8.18 -26.26
CA ASP A 82 6.84 -9.32 -27.04
C ASP A 82 6.07 -10.35 -26.19
N ASN A 83 6.23 -10.32 -24.87
CA ASN A 83 5.59 -11.22 -23.91
C ASN A 83 4.86 -10.42 -22.83
N GLY A 84 3.72 -10.95 -22.34
CA GLY A 84 3.02 -10.37 -21.21
C GLY A 84 3.90 -10.31 -19.96
N VAL A 85 3.96 -9.15 -19.32
CA VAL A 85 4.81 -8.90 -18.16
C VAL A 85 4.01 -9.10 -16.87
N VAL A 86 4.68 -9.59 -15.82
CA VAL A 86 4.07 -9.77 -14.50
C VAL A 86 4.36 -8.54 -13.64
N THR A 87 3.30 -7.88 -13.17
CA THR A 87 3.42 -6.79 -12.20
C THR A 87 3.59 -7.34 -10.80
N TYR A 88 4.57 -6.81 -10.07
CA TYR A 88 4.82 -7.15 -8.67
C TYR A 88 4.38 -6.03 -7.74
N PHE A 89 3.58 -6.38 -6.74
CA PHE A 89 3.13 -5.46 -5.70
C PHE A 89 3.91 -5.66 -4.40
N LYS A 90 4.05 -4.56 -3.66
CA LYS A 90 4.61 -4.51 -2.31
C LYS A 90 3.64 -3.73 -1.43
N GLY A 91 3.24 -4.34 -0.32
CA GLY A 91 2.47 -3.68 0.73
C GLY A 91 3.38 -3.32 1.89
N VAL A 92 3.32 -2.08 2.35
CA VAL A 92 3.99 -1.62 3.56
C VAL A 92 2.98 -0.97 4.49
N THR A 93 3.20 -1.10 5.78
CA THR A 93 2.46 -0.31 6.77
C THR A 93 3.18 1.02 7.00
N LEU A 94 2.42 2.09 7.19
CA LEU A 94 2.94 3.37 7.67
C LEU A 94 2.73 3.54 9.18
N LEU A 95 2.06 2.59 9.84
CA LEU A 95 1.88 2.61 11.28
C LEU A 95 3.22 2.29 11.96
N PRO A 96 3.67 3.12 12.91
CA PRO A 96 5.03 3.09 13.40
C PRO A 96 5.32 1.91 14.35
N GLU A 97 4.29 1.42 15.04
CA GLU A 97 4.46 0.44 16.12
C GLU A 97 3.76 -0.89 15.80
N PRO A 98 4.43 -2.02 16.08
CA PRO A 98 3.77 -3.32 16.06
C PRO A 98 2.68 -3.39 17.13
N GLY A 99 1.60 -4.09 16.81
CA GLY A 99 0.48 -4.35 17.70
C GLY A 99 0.78 -5.43 18.73
N THR A 100 -0.24 -5.76 19.51
CA THR A 100 -0.19 -6.79 20.55
C THR A 100 -0.09 -8.20 19.97
N VAL A 101 -0.65 -8.41 18.77
CA VAL A 101 -0.64 -9.67 18.03
C VAL A 101 0.27 -9.53 16.82
N ASP A 102 1.02 -10.59 16.50
CA ASP A 102 1.90 -10.59 15.34
C ASP A 102 1.13 -10.32 14.03
N GLY A 103 1.72 -9.51 13.17
CA GLY A 103 1.09 -9.00 11.94
C GLY A 103 0.10 -7.85 12.11
N TYR A 104 -0.28 -7.49 13.35
CA TYR A 104 -1.09 -6.30 13.61
C TYR A 104 -0.20 -5.09 13.91
N TYR A 105 -0.75 -3.89 13.71
CA TYR A 105 -0.07 -2.62 13.96
C TYR A 105 -0.94 -1.70 14.80
N LYS A 106 -0.34 -0.93 15.72
CA LYS A 106 -1.10 -0.01 16.57
C LYS A 106 -1.66 1.14 15.77
N PHE A 107 -2.96 1.34 15.87
CA PHE A 107 -3.63 2.55 15.40
C PHE A 107 -3.77 3.59 16.51
N ASN A 108 -4.10 3.12 17.72
CA ASN A 108 -4.09 3.92 18.94
C ASN A 108 -3.83 3.01 20.16
N ASN A 109 -3.95 3.55 21.38
CA ASN A 109 -3.68 2.81 22.62
C ASN A 109 -4.61 1.62 22.91
N TYR A 110 -5.71 1.47 22.16
CA TYR A 110 -6.77 0.48 22.41
C TYR A 110 -7.07 -0.40 21.20
N ILE A 111 -6.60 -0.03 20.00
CA ILE A 111 -6.96 -0.66 18.73
C ILE A 111 -5.69 -0.96 17.94
N ASP A 112 -5.53 -2.23 17.61
CA ASP A 112 -4.56 -2.73 16.64
C ASP A 112 -5.28 -3.07 15.32
N ILE A 113 -4.63 -2.81 14.20
CA ILE A 113 -5.17 -3.00 12.84
C ILE A 113 -4.30 -4.01 12.08
N LEU A 114 -4.98 -4.96 11.43
CA LEU A 114 -4.41 -5.79 10.36
C LEU A 114 -5.09 -5.39 9.05
N THR A 115 -4.31 -4.91 8.09
CA THR A 115 -4.81 -4.57 6.76
C THR A 115 -4.49 -5.69 5.78
N LYS A 116 -5.46 -6.01 4.92
CA LYS A 116 -5.25 -6.91 3.77
C LYS A 116 -5.55 -6.15 2.49
N ILE A 117 -4.71 -6.35 1.47
CA ILE A 117 -4.87 -5.74 0.16
C ILE A 117 -5.19 -6.85 -0.83
N TYR A 118 -6.23 -6.65 -1.63
CA TYR A 118 -6.57 -7.54 -2.72
C TYR A 118 -5.61 -7.32 -3.89
N VAL A 119 -4.89 -8.37 -4.29
CA VAL A 119 -4.10 -8.40 -5.54
C VAL A 119 -4.75 -9.42 -6.48
N TYR A 120 -5.06 -9.00 -7.70
CA TYR A 120 -5.69 -9.89 -8.69
C TYR A 120 -4.81 -11.11 -8.91
N THR A 121 -5.43 -12.31 -8.92
CA THR A 121 -4.80 -13.65 -8.88
C THR A 121 -4.25 -14.15 -7.53
N GLN A 122 -4.13 -13.30 -6.50
CA GLN A 122 -3.60 -13.70 -5.18
C GLN A 122 -4.57 -13.48 -4.00
N LEU A 123 -5.74 -12.89 -4.23
CA LEU A 123 -6.74 -12.58 -3.21
C LEU A 123 -6.21 -11.59 -2.16
N ASP A 124 -6.79 -11.64 -0.94
CA ASP A 124 -6.48 -10.72 0.15
C ASP A 124 -5.18 -11.11 0.86
N ILE A 125 -4.14 -10.29 0.66
CA ILE A 125 -2.80 -10.51 1.23
C ILE A 125 -2.60 -9.59 2.45
N PRO A 126 -2.19 -10.12 3.62
CA PRO A 126 -1.88 -9.28 4.77
C PRO A 126 -0.67 -8.38 4.53
N VAL A 127 -0.75 -7.13 4.98
CA VAL A 127 0.33 -6.16 4.95
C VAL A 127 1.18 -6.30 6.22
N PRO A 128 2.53 -6.26 6.13
CA PRO A 128 3.35 -6.05 4.94
C PRO A 128 3.56 -7.33 4.13
N PHE A 129 3.76 -7.16 2.82
CA PHE A 129 4.15 -8.24 1.93
C PHE A 129 5.13 -7.75 0.87
N TYR A 130 5.94 -8.68 0.37
CA TYR A 130 6.88 -8.44 -0.72
C TYR A 130 6.52 -9.32 -1.92
N ARG A 131 6.65 -8.77 -3.13
CA ARG A 131 6.62 -9.52 -4.39
C ARG A 131 5.35 -10.37 -4.58
N SER A 132 4.18 -9.74 -4.47
CA SER A 132 2.91 -10.35 -4.89
C SER A 132 2.74 -10.18 -6.41
N LYS A 133 2.47 -11.26 -7.14
CA LYS A 133 2.35 -11.30 -8.61
C LYS A 133 0.90 -11.08 -9.03
N GLN A 134 0.70 -10.21 -10.01
CA GLN A 134 -0.53 -10.15 -10.78
C GLN A 134 -0.26 -10.62 -12.22
N TRP A 135 -0.95 -11.67 -12.64
CA TRP A 135 -0.92 -12.16 -14.02
C TRP A 135 -2.06 -11.54 -14.84
N HIS A 136 -1.72 -10.93 -15.97
CA HIS A 136 -2.69 -10.48 -16.97
C HIS A 136 -2.84 -11.57 -18.05
N GLY A 137 -3.85 -12.42 -17.91
CA GLY A 137 -4.23 -13.38 -18.94
C GLY A 137 -5.01 -12.71 -20.09
N THR A 138 -4.90 -13.28 -21.29
CA THR A 138 -5.52 -12.86 -22.54
C THR A 138 -7.05 -12.80 -22.50
N GLU A 139 -7.64 -11.69 -22.01
CA GLU A 139 -9.05 -11.33 -22.26
C GLU A 139 -9.28 -9.81 -22.01
N ARG A 140 -9.33 -9.05 -23.11
CA ARG A 140 -9.92 -7.71 -23.36
C ARG A 140 -9.92 -6.62 -22.25
N MET A 141 -9.01 -5.64 -22.47
CA MET A 141 -9.06 -4.18 -22.25
C MET A 141 -9.42 -3.63 -20.86
N TYR A 142 -8.47 -2.98 -20.17
CA TYR A 142 -8.24 -1.51 -20.16
C TYR A 142 -6.85 -1.24 -19.57
N ALA A 143 -5.99 -0.61 -20.39
CA ALA A 143 -4.68 0.01 -20.12
C ALA A 143 -3.79 -0.58 -19.00
N LEU A 144 -2.65 -1.13 -19.40
CA LEU A 144 -1.31 -1.03 -18.79
C LEU A 144 -0.35 -1.63 -19.82
N TYR A 145 0.22 -0.79 -20.68
CA TYR A 145 1.44 -1.15 -21.43
C TYR A 145 2.60 -0.80 -20.51
N CYS A 146 3.55 -1.69 -20.21
CA CYS A 146 4.02 -2.88 -20.92
C CYS A 146 3.85 -4.18 -20.10
#